data_AF-A0A2T4TNM8-F1
#
_entry.id   AF-A0A2T4TNM8-F1
#
_cell.length_a   1.000
_cell.length_b   1.000
_cell.length_c   1.000
_cell.angle_alpha   90.00
_cell.angle_beta   90.00
_cell.angle_gamma   90.00
#
_symmetry.space_group_name_H-M   'P 1'
#
loop_
_entity.id
_entity.type
_entity.pdbx_description
1 polymer ?
#
loop_
_entity_poly.entity_id
_entity_poly.type
_entity_poly.pdbx_seq_one_letter_code
_entity_poly.pdbx_strand_id
1 'polypeptide(L)'
;MRKLLVLFCWFTVVAAHAVGNEFVGVDFGTSRHDALSIFKARYGEPNTIDGDNLIYYDLTINGYYFNRIIFGFEPKQTGDYFNEARFFMVAPSRPGAVADRDSLACDLGKKYSMTYDFEENGNKFYKGGVAPSGIGHLFTLSTHLRGGQWTTELRFGAFHRLIKK
;
A
#
# COMPACT_ATOMS: atom_id res chain seq x y z
N MET A 1 30.52 20.31 -51.34
CA MET A 1 29.72 20.84 -50.22
C MET A 1 28.55 19.91 -49.97
N ARG A 2 28.58 19.12 -48.90
CA ARG A 2 27.42 18.37 -48.39
C ARG A 2 27.54 18.37 -46.86
N LYS A 3 26.75 19.21 -46.20
CA LYS A 3 26.64 19.23 -44.74
C LYS A 3 25.63 18.15 -44.36
N LEU A 4 26.09 17.08 -43.71
CA LEU A 4 25.23 16.07 -43.11
C LEU A 4 24.83 16.56 -41.72
N LEU A 5 23.57 16.93 -41.54
CA LEU A 5 23.01 17.26 -40.23
C LEU A 5 22.72 15.95 -39.50
N VAL A 6 23.49 15.64 -38.47
CA VAL A 6 23.21 14.53 -37.55
C VAL A 6 22.31 15.07 -36.45
N LEU A 7 21.03 14.69 -36.50
CA LEU A 7 20.04 15.02 -35.48
C LEU A 7 20.28 14.11 -34.26
N PHE A 8 20.87 14.67 -33.20
CA PHE A 8 21.12 13.95 -31.95
C PHE A 8 19.82 13.95 -31.12
N CYS A 9 18.97 12.94 -31.31
CA CYS A 9 17.79 12.72 -30.46
C CYS A 9 18.25 12.25 -29.08
N TRP A 10 18.28 13.19 -28.14
CA TRP A 10 18.51 12.93 -26.73
C TRP A 10 17.27 12.24 -26.15
N PHE A 11 17.23 10.91 -26.21
CA PHE A 11 16.27 10.14 -25.41
C PHE A 11 16.73 10.21 -23.95
N THR A 12 16.15 11.12 -23.18
CA THR A 12 16.21 11.04 -21.72
C THR A 12 15.39 9.83 -21.29
N VAL A 13 16.07 8.73 -21.00
CA VAL A 13 15.47 7.60 -20.28
C VAL A 13 15.10 8.12 -18.90
N VAL A 14 13.81 8.36 -18.66
CA VAL A 14 13.31 8.56 -17.30
C VAL A 14 13.50 7.22 -16.60
N ALA A 15 14.45 7.15 -15.67
CA ALA A 15 14.60 6.00 -14.79
C ALA A 15 13.34 5.89 -13.93
N ALA A 16 12.46 4.96 -14.27
CA ALA A 16 11.33 4.57 -13.45
C ALA A 16 11.89 3.91 -12.18
N HIS A 17 12.02 4.68 -11.09
CA HIS A 17 12.31 4.14 -9.77
C HIS A 17 11.01 3.55 -9.23
N ALA A 18 10.69 2.33 -9.62
CA ALA A 18 9.63 1.55 -8.99
C ALA A 18 10.25 0.60 -7.98
N VAL A 19 10.35 1.01 -6.71
CA VAL A 19 10.61 0.05 -5.61
C VAL A 19 9.52 0.14 -4.53
N GLY A 20 8.28 0.47 -4.93
CA GLY A 20 7.12 0.19 -4.10
C GLY A 20 6.75 -1.30 -4.17
N ASN A 21 6.24 -1.89 -3.09
CA ASN A 21 5.67 -3.24 -3.19
C ASN A 21 4.48 -3.23 -4.17
N GLU A 22 4.17 -4.36 -4.82
CA GLU A 22 3.17 -4.42 -5.90
C GLU A 22 1.79 -3.86 -5.53
N PHE A 23 1.38 -4.02 -4.26
CA PHE A 23 0.11 -3.47 -3.75
C PHE A 23 0.16 -1.95 -3.55
N VAL A 24 1.22 -1.44 -2.94
CA VAL A 24 1.32 -0.03 -2.55
C VAL A 24 1.84 0.84 -3.69
N GLY A 25 2.89 0.38 -4.39
CA GLY A 25 3.42 1.04 -5.57
C GLY A 25 4.16 2.36 -5.35
N VAL A 26 4.33 2.76 -4.10
CA VAL A 26 5.02 3.97 -3.66
C VAL A 26 5.88 3.63 -2.44
N ASP A 27 7.09 4.16 -2.39
CA ASP A 27 8.01 3.94 -1.29
C ASP A 27 7.53 4.67 -0.03
N PHE A 28 7.51 3.97 1.11
CA PHE A 28 7.28 4.61 2.39
C PHE A 28 8.37 5.65 2.66
N GLY A 29 7.96 6.86 3.08
CA GLY A 29 8.83 8.02 3.25
C GLY A 29 8.86 8.96 2.04
N THR A 30 8.15 8.62 0.96
CA THR A 30 7.91 9.54 -0.17
C THR A 30 7.13 10.77 0.32
N SER A 31 7.43 11.95 -0.23
CA SER A 31 6.71 13.18 0.15
C SER A 31 5.24 13.08 -0.23
N ARG A 32 4.35 13.78 0.49
CA ARG A 32 2.92 13.81 0.13
C ARG A 32 2.66 14.28 -1.29
N HIS A 33 3.41 15.25 -1.77
CA HIS A 33 3.29 15.77 -3.14
C HIS A 33 3.61 14.69 -4.19
N ASP A 34 4.75 14.01 -4.03
CA ASP A 34 5.20 13.00 -4.99
C ASP A 34 4.33 11.74 -4.92
N ALA A 35 4.01 11.29 -3.70
CA ALA A 35 3.15 10.14 -3.48
C ALA A 35 1.75 10.37 -4.07
N LEU A 36 1.15 11.54 -3.84
CA LEU A 36 -0.14 11.91 -4.44
C LEU A 36 -0.07 11.89 -5.96
N SER A 37 1.00 12.42 -6.56
CA SER A 37 1.18 12.41 -8.01
C SER A 37 1.24 10.98 -8.57
N ILE A 38 1.96 10.08 -7.90
CA ILE A 38 2.05 8.67 -8.30
C ILE A 38 0.71 7.95 -8.12
N PHE A 39 0.02 8.16 -6.99
CA PHE A 39 -1.29 7.55 -6.76
C PHE A 39 -2.32 8.04 -7.77
N LYS A 40 -2.32 9.33 -8.11
CA LYS A 40 -3.20 9.88 -9.15
C LYS A 40 -2.96 9.27 -10.51
N ALA A 41 -1.69 9.12 -10.89
CA ALA A 41 -1.32 8.48 -12.16
C ALA A 41 -1.78 7.02 -12.22
N ARG A 42 -1.87 6.33 -11.07
CA ARG A 42 -2.21 4.90 -11.01
C ARG A 42 -3.71 4.63 -10.84
N TYR A 43 -4.38 5.41 -9.99
CA TYR A 43 -5.73 5.13 -9.51
C TYR A 43 -6.73 6.25 -9.83
N GLY A 44 -6.29 7.34 -10.46
CA GLY A 44 -7.11 8.54 -10.68
C GLY A 44 -7.17 9.45 -9.46
N GLU A 45 -8.08 10.41 -9.46
CA GLU A 45 -8.26 11.31 -8.31
C GLU A 45 -8.76 10.55 -7.06
N PRO A 46 -8.25 10.85 -5.85
CA PRO A 46 -8.81 10.27 -4.62
C PRO A 46 -10.25 10.72 -4.44
N ASN A 47 -11.11 9.79 -4.01
CA ASN A 47 -12.50 10.10 -3.71
C ASN A 47 -12.63 11.06 -2.53
N THR A 48 -11.71 11.02 -1.56
CA THR A 48 -11.71 11.91 -0.41
C THR A 48 -10.28 12.20 0.06
N ILE A 49 -10.03 13.44 0.47
CA ILE A 49 -8.85 13.84 1.22
C ILE A 49 -9.33 14.22 2.62
N ASP A 50 -8.93 13.44 3.63
CA ASP A 50 -9.38 13.61 5.02
C ASP A 50 -8.17 13.74 5.95
N GLY A 51 -7.84 14.97 6.32
CA GLY A 51 -6.63 15.30 7.07
C GLY A 51 -5.38 14.77 6.38
N ASP A 52 -4.72 13.81 7.04
CA ASP A 52 -3.50 13.18 6.57
C ASP A 52 -3.73 11.91 5.73
N ASN A 53 -4.95 11.72 5.22
CA ASN A 53 -5.32 10.54 4.45
C ASN A 53 -5.80 10.87 3.04
N LEU A 54 -5.38 10.05 2.08
CA LEU A 54 -5.99 9.95 0.76
C LEU A 54 -6.84 8.68 0.73
N ILE A 55 -8.10 8.80 0.34
CA ILE A 55 -9.06 7.69 0.36
C ILE A 55 -9.56 7.42 -1.05
N TYR A 56 -9.49 6.15 -1.44
CA TYR A 56 -10.06 5.62 -2.67
C TYR A 56 -11.13 4.58 -2.34
N TYR A 57 -12.15 4.47 -3.19
CA TYR A 57 -13.20 3.46 -3.08
C TYR A 57 -13.24 2.58 -4.33
N ASP A 58 -13.70 1.35 -4.13
CA ASP A 58 -14.11 0.43 -5.20
C ASP A 58 -13.04 0.16 -6.26
N LEU A 59 -11.80 -0.06 -5.81
CA LEU A 59 -10.67 -0.34 -6.69
C LEU A 59 -10.34 -1.83 -6.75
N THR A 60 -10.06 -2.33 -7.95
CA THR A 60 -9.51 -3.68 -8.14
C THR A 60 -7.99 -3.60 -8.35
N ILE A 61 -7.23 -4.23 -7.46
CA ILE A 61 -5.76 -4.27 -7.51
C ILE A 61 -5.32 -5.73 -7.40
N ASN A 62 -4.49 -6.17 -8.35
CA ASN A 62 -3.96 -7.55 -8.40
C ASN A 62 -5.05 -8.63 -8.32
N GLY A 63 -6.22 -8.38 -8.93
CA GLY A 63 -7.36 -9.31 -8.92
C GLY A 63 -8.23 -9.26 -7.66
N TYR A 64 -7.89 -8.43 -6.67
CA TYR A 64 -8.69 -8.23 -5.46
C TYR A 64 -9.47 -6.93 -5.53
N TYR A 65 -10.77 -7.00 -5.22
CA TYR A 65 -11.62 -5.82 -5.08
C TYR A 65 -11.56 -5.28 -3.66
N PHE A 66 -11.15 -4.03 -3.53
CA PHE A 66 -11.10 -3.30 -2.28
C PHE A 66 -12.19 -2.25 -2.24
N ASN A 67 -13.12 -2.39 -1.29
CA ASN A 67 -14.16 -1.40 -1.06
C ASN A 67 -13.57 -0.05 -0.67
N ARG A 68 -12.47 -0.06 0.08
CA ARG A 68 -11.80 1.16 0.54
C ARG A 68 -10.29 0.96 0.59
N ILE A 69 -9.55 1.97 0.18
CA ILE A 69 -8.10 2.05 0.33
C ILE A 69 -7.78 3.39 0.99
N ILE A 70 -6.89 3.38 1.99
CA ILE A 70 -6.41 4.57 2.68
C ILE A 70 -4.90 4.62 2.54
N PHE A 71 -4.38 5.72 2.02
CA PHE A 71 -2.98 6.06 2.07
C PHE A 71 -2.77 7.16 3.12
N GLY A 72 -2.08 6.80 4.20
CA GLY A 72 -1.80 7.68 5.33
C GLY A 72 -0.45 8.37 5.23
N PHE A 73 -0.40 9.57 5.79
CA PHE A 73 0.79 10.41 5.84
C PHE A 73 1.13 10.77 7.30
N GLU A 74 2.41 10.77 7.63
CA GLU A 74 2.93 11.27 8.91
C GLU A 74 3.41 12.71 8.74
N PRO A 75 2.84 13.68 9.47
CA PRO A 75 3.36 15.04 9.52
C PRO A 75 4.73 15.10 10.19
N LYS A 76 5.68 15.81 9.59
CA LYS A 76 6.97 16.18 10.20
C LYS A 76 7.28 17.64 9.93
N GLN A 77 8.28 18.19 10.62
CA GLN A 77 8.72 19.59 10.44
C GLN A 77 9.08 19.94 8.99
N THR A 78 9.59 18.97 8.23
CA THR A 78 10.02 19.13 6.84
C THR A 78 8.93 18.82 5.81
N GLY A 79 7.71 18.48 6.27
CA GLY A 79 6.57 18.10 5.42
C GLY A 79 5.95 16.76 5.81
N ASP A 80 4.90 16.39 5.10
CA ASP A 80 4.16 15.14 5.29
C ASP A 80 4.76 14.03 4.44
N TYR A 81 4.86 12.83 5.01
CA TYR A 81 5.46 11.69 4.32
C TYR A 81 4.57 10.45 4.38
N PHE A 82 4.48 9.77 3.25
CA PHE A 82 3.70 8.55 3.12
C PHE A 82 4.22 7.47 4.08
N ASN A 83 3.38 6.98 4.99
CA ASN A 83 3.82 6.07 6.04
C ASN A 83 2.96 4.81 6.19
N GLU A 84 1.79 4.78 5.55
CA GLU A 84 0.82 3.72 5.77
C GLU A 84 -0.05 3.49 4.53
N ALA A 85 -0.32 2.23 4.22
CA ALA A 85 -1.37 1.85 3.26
C ALA A 85 -2.30 0.82 3.89
N ARG A 86 -3.61 1.05 3.81
CA ARG A 86 -4.65 0.16 4.35
C ARG A 86 -5.64 -0.18 3.26
N PHE A 87 -5.86 -1.46 3.03
CA PHE A 87 -6.76 -1.98 2.02
C PHE A 87 -7.86 -2.78 2.71
N PHE A 88 -9.12 -2.48 2.40
CA PHE A 88 -10.28 -3.06 3.07
C PHE A 88 -11.17 -3.80 2.09
N MET A 89 -11.53 -5.03 2.44
CA MET A 89 -12.52 -5.85 1.73
C MET A 89 -13.66 -6.16 2.69
N VAL A 90 -14.88 -5.75 2.35
CA VAL A 90 -16.09 -6.03 3.11
C VAL A 90 -16.69 -7.32 2.60
N ALA A 91 -16.96 -8.23 3.52
CA ALA A 91 -17.59 -9.51 3.25
C ALA A 91 -18.96 -9.61 3.97
N PRO A 92 -19.93 -10.33 3.38
CA PRO A 92 -21.25 -10.53 3.99
C PRO A 92 -21.20 -11.44 5.24
N SER A 93 -20.10 -12.16 5.47
CA SER A 93 -19.98 -13.11 6.56
C SER A 93 -18.53 -13.25 7.05
N ARG A 94 -18.36 -13.75 8.28
CA ARG A 94 -17.03 -14.04 8.85
C ARG A 94 -16.24 -15.02 7.98
N PRO A 95 -16.80 -16.15 7.50
CA PRO A 95 -16.08 -17.05 6.62
C PRO A 95 -15.60 -16.39 5.32
N GLY A 96 -16.40 -15.47 4.75
CA GLY A 96 -16.01 -14.71 3.56
C GLY A 96 -14.77 -13.85 3.81
N ALA A 97 -14.78 -13.04 4.87
CA ALA A 97 -13.61 -12.23 5.23
C ALA A 97 -12.38 -13.11 5.53
N VAL A 98 -12.57 -14.24 6.22
CA VAL A 98 -11.49 -15.20 6.47
C VAL A 98 -10.92 -15.77 5.17
N ALA A 99 -11.75 -16.08 4.18
CA ALA A 99 -11.30 -16.56 2.88
C ALA A 99 -10.50 -15.48 2.11
N ASP A 100 -10.97 -14.23 2.11
CA ASP A 100 -10.24 -13.10 1.52
C ASP A 100 -8.87 -12.91 2.18
N ARG A 101 -8.82 -12.98 3.52
CA ARG A 101 -7.58 -12.91 4.32
C ARG A 101 -6.63 -14.04 3.94
N ASP A 102 -7.11 -15.27 3.91
CA ASP A 102 -6.23 -16.43 3.65
C ASP A 102 -5.75 -16.46 2.19
N SER A 103 -6.56 -15.97 1.24
CA SER A 103 -6.17 -15.77 -0.15
C SER A 103 -5.05 -14.72 -0.29
N LEU A 104 -5.25 -13.53 0.28
CA LEU A 104 -4.22 -12.49 0.30
C LEU A 104 -2.93 -12.96 0.99
N ALA A 105 -3.05 -13.71 2.09
CA ALA A 105 -1.89 -14.28 2.78
C ALA A 105 -1.13 -15.28 1.90
N CYS A 106 -1.84 -16.12 1.14
CA CYS A 106 -1.23 -17.06 0.20
C CYS A 106 -0.43 -16.32 -0.88
N ASP A 107 -0.98 -15.27 -1.46
CA ASP A 107 -0.33 -14.49 -2.50
C ASP A 107 0.86 -13.68 -1.97
N LEU A 108 0.71 -13.04 -0.82
CA LEU A 108 1.80 -12.31 -0.16
C LEU A 108 2.92 -13.27 0.30
N GLY A 109 2.58 -14.48 0.73
CA GLY A 109 3.52 -15.52 1.17
C GLY A 109 4.46 -16.01 0.07
N LYS A 110 4.11 -15.80 -1.21
CA LYS A 110 5.00 -16.07 -2.35
C LYS A 110 6.20 -15.11 -2.40
N LYS A 111 6.08 -13.93 -1.78
CA LYS A 111 7.07 -12.84 -1.86
C LYS A 111 7.70 -12.49 -0.52
N TYR A 112 6.99 -12.72 0.57
CA TYR A 112 7.41 -12.32 1.90
C TYR A 112 7.42 -13.51 2.85
N SER A 113 8.44 -13.58 3.70
CA SER A 113 8.37 -14.44 4.88
C SER A 113 7.22 -13.98 5.76
N MET A 114 6.36 -14.92 6.16
CA MET A 114 5.16 -14.66 6.92
C MET A 114 5.05 -15.59 8.13
N THR A 115 4.44 -15.07 9.18
CA THR A 115 3.99 -15.84 10.34
C THR A 115 2.54 -15.46 10.62
N TYR A 116 1.87 -16.26 11.43
CA TYR A 116 0.53 -15.95 11.90
C TYR A 116 0.48 -16.07 13.42
N ASP A 117 -0.53 -15.43 13.99
CA ASP A 117 -0.84 -15.47 15.41
C ASP A 117 -2.36 -15.36 15.58
N PHE A 118 -2.85 -15.39 16.81
CA PHE A 118 -4.27 -15.25 17.13
C PHE A 118 -4.51 -14.05 18.04
N GLU A 119 -5.54 -13.28 17.72
CA GLU A 119 -6.10 -12.29 18.64
C GLU A 119 -6.78 -12.98 19.83
N GLU A 120 -7.03 -12.23 20.91
CA GLU A 120 -7.72 -12.73 22.12
C GLU A 120 -9.10 -13.33 21.83
N ASN A 121 -9.78 -12.83 20.79
CA ASN A 121 -11.07 -13.33 20.32
C ASN A 121 -10.96 -14.61 19.45
N GLY A 122 -9.75 -15.17 19.30
CA GLY A 122 -9.45 -16.34 18.47
C GLY A 122 -9.33 -16.06 16.97
N ASN A 123 -9.39 -14.81 16.53
CA ASN A 123 -9.19 -14.47 15.12
C ASN A 123 -7.72 -14.60 14.74
N LYS A 124 -7.44 -15.44 13.75
CA LYS A 124 -6.12 -15.53 13.14
C LYS A 124 -5.78 -14.22 12.42
N PHE A 125 -4.55 -13.76 12.56
CA PHE A 125 -3.99 -12.70 11.72
C PHE A 125 -2.59 -13.09 11.25
N TYR A 126 -2.17 -12.53 10.12
CA TYR A 126 -0.84 -12.72 9.58
C TYR A 126 0.01 -11.46 9.78
N LYS A 127 1.32 -11.67 9.88
CA LYS A 127 2.34 -10.63 9.89
C LYS A 127 3.48 -11.06 8.97
N GLY A 128 3.94 -10.15 8.11
CA GLY A 128 4.85 -10.52 7.03
C GLY A 128 5.80 -9.42 6.62
N GLY A 129 6.88 -9.82 5.97
CA GLY A 129 7.95 -8.95 5.48
C GLY A 129 8.72 -8.24 6.60
N VAL A 130 9.69 -7.42 6.21
CA VAL A 130 10.53 -6.63 7.11
C VAL A 130 10.17 -5.16 6.93
N ALA A 131 9.88 -4.46 8.04
CA ALA A 131 9.58 -3.04 8.00
C ALA A 131 10.77 -2.24 7.40
N PRO A 132 10.54 -1.07 6.77
CA PRO A 132 11.61 -0.25 6.21
C PRO A 132 12.68 0.19 7.23
N SER A 133 12.35 0.23 8.52
CA SER A 133 13.29 0.50 9.61
C SER A 133 14.26 -0.66 9.89
N GLY A 134 14.01 -1.84 9.31
CA GLY A 134 14.70 -3.10 9.61
C GLY A 134 14.18 -3.83 10.84
N ILE A 135 13.24 -3.24 11.60
CA ILE A 135 12.71 -3.81 12.84
C ILE A 135 11.18 -3.92 12.74
N GLY A 136 10.67 -5.12 12.98
CA GLY A 136 9.24 -5.42 12.91
C GLY A 136 8.78 -5.84 11.51
N HIS A 137 7.46 -5.90 11.33
CA HIS A 137 6.82 -6.44 10.12
C HIS A 137 6.47 -5.34 9.12
N LEU A 138 6.56 -5.68 7.83
CA LEU A 138 6.14 -4.80 6.74
C LEU A 138 4.61 -4.66 6.67
N PHE A 139 3.89 -5.74 6.91
CA PHE A 139 2.43 -5.72 6.87
C PHE A 139 1.79 -6.66 7.88
N THR A 140 0.53 -6.38 8.17
CA THR A 140 -0.39 -7.28 8.85
C THR A 140 -1.63 -7.52 8.00
N LEU A 141 -2.27 -8.65 8.22
CA LEU A 141 -3.49 -9.04 7.53
C LEU A 141 -4.46 -9.69 8.53
N SER A 142 -5.59 -9.04 8.78
CA SER A 142 -6.53 -9.44 9.83
C SER A 142 -7.98 -9.34 9.36
N THR A 143 -8.89 -9.90 10.16
CA THR A 143 -10.33 -9.84 9.95
C THR A 143 -11.03 -9.31 11.19
N HIS A 144 -11.96 -8.38 11.03
CA HIS A 144 -12.71 -7.79 12.14
C HIS A 144 -14.13 -7.41 11.73
N LEU A 145 -15.01 -7.29 12.72
CA LEU A 145 -16.36 -6.76 12.54
C LEU A 145 -16.31 -5.22 12.70
N ARG A 146 -16.61 -4.47 11.65
CA ARG A 146 -16.69 -3.00 11.68
C ARG A 146 -18.05 -2.55 11.17
N GLY A 147 -18.76 -1.74 11.95
CA GLY A 147 -20.08 -1.24 11.58
C GLY A 147 -21.10 -2.35 11.26
N GLY A 148 -20.98 -3.52 11.92
CA GLY A 148 -21.83 -4.68 11.66
C GLY A 148 -21.45 -5.50 10.41
N GLN A 149 -20.40 -5.13 9.69
CA GLN A 149 -19.91 -5.86 8.52
C GLN A 149 -18.58 -6.54 8.80
N TRP A 150 -18.40 -7.75 8.28
CA TRP A 150 -17.11 -8.43 8.36
C TRP A 150 -16.15 -7.82 7.36
N THR A 151 -14.93 -7.54 7.77
CA THR A 151 -13.94 -6.86 6.93
C THR A 151 -12.58 -7.52 7.08
N THR A 152 -11.92 -7.72 5.94
CA THR A 152 -10.50 -8.05 5.84
C THR A 152 -9.72 -6.76 5.66
N GLU A 153 -8.67 -6.59 6.46
CA GLU A 153 -7.74 -5.46 6.35
C GLU A 153 -6.33 -5.97 6.08
N LEU A 154 -5.78 -5.56 4.93
CA LEU A 154 -4.36 -5.61 4.65
C LEU A 154 -3.77 -4.24 5.00
N ARG A 155 -2.85 -4.20 5.96
CA ARG A 155 -2.20 -2.96 6.41
C ARG A 155 -0.70 -3.06 6.26
N PHE A 156 -0.12 -2.11 5.55
CA PHE A 156 1.31 -1.84 5.54
C PHE A 156 1.60 -0.63 6.42
N GLY A 157 2.50 -0.76 7.39
CA GLY A 157 2.79 0.29 8.38
C GLY A 157 1.72 0.38 9.49
N ALA A 158 1.52 1.53 10.14
CA ALA A 158 2.23 2.80 9.93
C ALA A 158 3.72 2.71 10.30
N PHE A 159 4.59 3.32 9.48
CA PHE A 159 6.02 3.39 9.76
C PHE A 159 6.43 4.78 10.21
N HIS A 160 6.93 4.86 11.43
CA HIS A 160 7.39 6.12 12.01
C HIS A 160 8.90 6.29 11.82
N ARG A 161 9.35 7.55 11.75
CA ARG A 161 10.79 7.88 11.74
C ARG A 161 11.58 7.20 10.62
N LEU A 162 10.98 7.06 9.44
CA LEU A 162 11.69 6.63 8.24
C LEU A 162 12.87 7.57 7.98
N ILE A 163 14.09 7.03 8.09
CA ILE A 163 15.33 7.73 7.76
C ILE A 163 15.54 7.52 6.27
N LYS A 164 15.44 8.59 5.46
CA LYS A 164 15.93 8.53 4.08
C LYS A 164 17.44 8.31 4.17
N LYS A 165 17.91 7.16 3.67
CA LYS A 165 19.33 6.98 3.37
C LYS A 165 19.68 7.77 2.12
#